data_AF-A0A836UQX9-F1
#
_entry.id   AF-A0A836UQX9-F1
#
_cell.length_a   1.000
_cell.length_b   1.000
_cell.length_c   1.000
_cell.angle_alpha   90.00
_cell.angle_beta   90.00
_cell.angle_gamma   90.00
#
_symmetry.space_group_name_H-M   'P 1'
#
loop_
_entity.id
_entity.type
_entity.pdbx_description
1 polymer ?
#
loop_
_entity_poly.entity_id
_entity_poly.type
_entity_poly.pdbx_seq_one_letter_code
_entity_poly.pdbx_strand_id
1 'polypeptide(L)'
;MMEIYCSEGRLYWKSGNRWFLPDPHFAPIVPEHYAPEGSASEEDYQFADEYVQALDEGREHECSGEAGRQVMEILMDIFESAAYRHRVEVPQKDRSHPLLRWREQADLALPAAMPGPCGEWLEAEDRRLGRVSLLA
;
A
#
# COMPACT_ATOMS: atom_id res chain seq x y z
N MET A 1 10.97 1.44 10.70
CA MET A 1 12.37 1.02 10.90
C MET A 1 12.61 -0.09 9.92
N MET A 2 13.55 0.10 8.99
CA MET A 2 13.89 -0.88 7.97
C MET A 2 15.33 -1.32 8.19
N GLU A 3 15.55 -2.62 8.14
CA GLU A 3 16.86 -3.23 8.31
C GLU A 3 17.04 -4.26 7.20
N ILE A 4 18.14 -4.15 6.47
CA ILE A 4 18.45 -5.03 5.34
C ILE A 4 19.77 -5.71 5.67
N TYR A 5 19.76 -7.04 5.70
CA TYR A 5 20.95 -7.86 5.90
C TYR A 5 21.40 -8.43 4.55
N CYS A 6 22.69 -8.29 4.24
CA CYS A 6 23.31 -8.90 3.08
C CYS A 6 24.59 -9.66 3.48
N SER A 7 25.18 -10.41 2.54
CA SER A 7 26.45 -11.12 2.77
C SER A 7 27.63 -10.19 3.10
N GLU A 8 27.51 -8.91 2.74
CA GLU A 8 28.56 -7.90 2.85
C GLU A 8 28.33 -6.91 4.00
N GLY A 9 27.20 -6.98 4.70
CA GLY A 9 26.90 -6.06 5.80
C GLY A 9 25.42 -5.87 6.10
N ARG A 10 25.09 -4.69 6.66
CA ARG A 10 23.74 -4.37 7.14
C ARG A 10 23.41 -2.90 6.98
N LEU A 11 22.29 -2.61 6.34
CA LEU A 11 21.73 -1.26 6.23
C LEU A 11 20.66 -1.04 7.32
N TYR A 12 20.70 0.11 7.97
CA TYR A 12 19.75 0.48 9.03
C TYR A 12 19.13 1.86 8.79
N TRP A 13 17.79 1.92 8.72
CA TRP A 13 17.04 3.16 8.53
C TRP A 13 15.97 3.36 9.61
N LYS A 14 16.11 4.44 10.38
CA LYS A 14 15.13 4.88 11.39
C LYS A 14 14.93 6.41 11.40
N SER A 15 13.67 6.84 11.33
CA SER A 15 13.22 8.21 11.65
C SER A 15 13.96 9.34 10.91
N GLY A 16 14.02 9.27 9.58
CA GLY A 16 14.67 10.31 8.75
C GLY A 16 16.21 10.29 8.77
N ASN A 17 16.84 9.54 9.67
CA ASN A 17 18.29 9.39 9.73
C ASN A 17 18.71 8.04 9.13
N ARG A 18 19.61 8.10 8.15
CA ARG A 18 20.28 6.94 7.55
C ARG A 18 21.63 6.80 8.24
N TRP A 19 21.83 5.74 9.00
CA TRP A 19 23.11 5.50 9.68
C TRP A 19 23.99 4.62 8.79
N PHE A 20 25.10 5.20 8.35
CA PHE A 20 26.05 4.55 7.43
C PHE A 20 27.01 3.62 8.19
N LEU A 21 27.09 2.37 7.75
CA LEU A 21 28.20 1.44 7.96
C LEU A 21 28.80 1.15 6.55
N PRO A 22 30.12 0.97 6.42
CA PRO A 22 31.00 1.74 5.52
C PRO A 22 30.96 1.58 3.98
N ASP A 23 29.87 1.15 3.31
CA ASP A 23 29.81 1.11 1.83
C ASP A 23 28.51 1.70 1.20
N PRO A 24 28.61 2.33 0.00
CA PRO A 24 27.86 3.53 -0.41
C PRO A 24 26.45 3.26 -0.95
N HIS A 25 25.52 4.18 -0.70
CA HIS A 25 24.26 4.27 -1.44
C HIS A 25 23.82 5.72 -1.70
N PHE A 26 23.12 5.88 -2.83
CA PHE A 26 22.71 7.13 -3.47
C PHE A 26 22.01 8.11 -2.52
N ALA A 27 22.44 9.38 -2.60
CA ALA A 27 21.66 10.49 -2.07
C ALA A 27 20.36 10.61 -2.88
N PRO A 28 19.22 10.91 -2.23
CA PRO A 28 17.99 11.19 -2.97
C PRO A 28 18.23 12.40 -3.88
N ILE A 29 17.82 12.29 -5.14
CA ILE A 29 17.90 13.39 -6.11
C ILE A 29 16.65 14.23 -5.91
N VAL A 30 16.82 15.42 -5.34
CA VAL A 30 15.74 16.40 -5.20
C VAL A 30 15.48 17.00 -6.59
N PRO A 31 14.23 16.94 -7.12
CA PRO A 31 13.90 17.57 -8.39
C PRO A 31 14.21 19.07 -8.38
N GLU A 32 14.79 19.59 -9.46
CA GLU A 32 15.21 21.01 -9.55
C GLU A 32 14.04 21.99 -9.36
N HIS A 33 12.83 21.58 -9.75
CA HIS A 33 11.61 22.37 -9.69
C HIS A 33 10.76 22.08 -8.45
N TYR A 34 11.31 21.36 -7.45
CA TYR A 34 10.62 21.14 -6.18
C TYR A 34 10.39 22.46 -5.44
N ALA A 35 9.13 22.76 -5.13
CA ALA A 35 8.72 23.94 -4.38
C ALA A 35 8.36 23.56 -2.93
N PRO A 36 9.23 23.82 -1.93
CA PRO A 36 9.01 23.39 -0.54
C PRO A 36 7.82 24.08 0.15
N GLU A 37 7.39 25.24 -0.36
CA GLU A 37 6.17 25.93 0.07
C GLU A 37 4.87 25.34 -0.53
N GLY A 38 4.99 24.41 -1.47
CA GLY A 38 3.87 23.74 -2.11
C GLY A 38 3.17 22.72 -1.20
N SER A 39 2.01 22.23 -1.64
CA SER A 39 1.25 21.21 -0.91
C SER A 39 1.70 19.77 -1.18
N ALA A 40 2.53 19.55 -2.20
CA ALA A 40 3.03 18.23 -2.60
C ALA A 40 4.42 17.98 -2.00
N SER A 41 4.73 16.73 -1.66
CA SER A 41 6.00 16.34 -1.07
C SER A 41 7.11 16.16 -2.12
N GLU A 42 8.37 16.04 -1.70
CA GLU A 42 9.49 15.75 -2.61
C GLU A 42 9.24 14.45 -3.41
N GLU A 43 8.66 13.44 -2.77
CA GLU A 43 8.33 12.16 -3.39
C GLU A 43 7.25 12.28 -4.47
N ASP A 44 6.30 13.21 -4.32
CA ASP A 44 5.27 13.45 -5.34
C ASP A 44 5.90 14.00 -6.63
N TYR A 45 6.88 14.91 -6.50
CA TYR A 45 7.62 15.44 -7.65
C TYR A 45 8.48 14.35 -8.30
N GLN A 46 9.22 13.57 -7.49
CA GLN A 46 10.02 12.45 -8.01
C GLN A 46 9.16 11.43 -8.76
N PHE A 47 7.99 11.09 -8.23
CA PHE A 47 7.05 10.19 -8.90
C PHE A 47 6.57 10.77 -10.23
N ALA A 48 6.20 12.06 -10.26
CA ALA A 48 5.73 12.71 -11.48
C ALA A 48 6.83 12.77 -12.55
N ASP A 49 8.06 13.09 -12.17
CA ASP A 49 9.22 13.14 -13.07
C ASP A 49 9.52 11.78 -13.68
N GLU A 50 9.64 10.74 -12.85
CA GLU A 50 9.88 9.38 -13.29
C GLU A 50 8.74 8.86 -14.17
N TYR A 51 7.50 9.25 -13.87
CA TYR A 51 6.34 8.93 -14.71
C TYR A 51 6.42 9.57 -16.10
N VAL A 52 6.73 10.85 -16.18
CA VAL A 52 6.90 11.55 -17.47
C VAL A 52 8.09 10.97 -18.24
N GLN A 53 9.21 10.72 -17.57
CA GLN A 53 10.39 10.12 -18.19
C GLN A 53 10.09 8.73 -18.76
N ALA A 54 9.37 7.88 -18.01
CA ALA A 54 8.97 6.56 -18.49
C ALA A 54 8.09 6.64 -19.76
N LEU A 55 7.21 7.63 -19.84
CA LEU A 55 6.39 7.90 -21.03
C LEU A 55 7.25 8.34 -22.22
N ASP A 56 8.17 9.28 -22.01
CA ASP A 56 9.06 9.80 -23.06
C ASP A 56 9.98 8.70 -23.62
N GLU A 57 10.48 7.82 -22.74
CA GLU A 57 11.34 6.69 -23.11
C GLU A 57 10.56 5.48 -23.64
N GLY A 58 9.22 5.48 -23.52
CA GLY A 58 8.38 4.36 -23.92
C GLY A 58 8.64 3.08 -23.10
N ARG A 59 9.04 3.22 -21.83
CA ARG A 59 9.29 2.11 -20.91
C ARG A 59 8.18 2.00 -19.87
N GLU A 60 8.12 0.85 -19.20
CA GLU A 60 7.25 0.69 -18.04
C GLU A 60 7.79 1.52 -16.87
N HIS A 61 6.88 2.16 -16.14
CA HIS A 61 7.20 2.90 -14.93
C HIS A 61 7.50 1.94 -13.78
N GLU A 62 8.41 2.30 -12.87
CA GLU A 62 8.81 1.44 -11.74
C GLU A 62 7.63 1.12 -10.80
N CYS A 63 6.71 2.06 -10.62
CA CYS A 63 5.41 1.81 -9.99
C CYS A 63 4.40 1.43 -11.08
N SER A 64 4.24 0.13 -11.30
CA SER A 64 3.38 -0.42 -12.37
C SER A 64 2.15 -1.15 -11.86
N GLY A 65 1.22 -1.46 -12.78
CA GLY A 65 0.06 -2.29 -12.48
C GLY A 65 0.44 -3.72 -12.07
N GLU A 66 1.55 -4.25 -12.59
CA GLU A 66 2.07 -5.55 -12.17
C GLU A 66 2.58 -5.50 -10.72
N ALA A 67 3.38 -4.49 -10.37
CA ALA A 67 3.82 -4.28 -8.99
C ALA A 67 2.62 -4.08 -8.04
N GLY A 68 1.62 -3.28 -8.45
CA GLY A 68 0.39 -3.08 -7.70
C GLY A 68 -0.39 -4.37 -7.47
N ARG A 69 -0.53 -5.22 -8.49
CA ARG A 69 -1.16 -6.54 -8.38
C ARG A 69 -0.39 -7.44 -7.39
N GLN A 70 0.93 -7.43 -7.43
CA GLN A 70 1.76 -8.23 -6.52
C GLN A 70 1.60 -7.78 -5.05
N VAL A 71 1.53 -6.47 -4.80
CA VAL A 71 1.25 -5.94 -3.45
C VAL A 71 -0.12 -6.39 -2.96
N MET A 72 -1.14 -6.34 -3.83
CA MET A 72 -2.48 -6.84 -3.47
C MET A 72 -2.48 -8.34 -3.15
N GLU A 73 -1.73 -9.14 -3.89
CA GLU A 73 -1.57 -10.57 -3.65
C GLU A 73 -0.90 -10.84 -2.28
N ILE A 74 0.16 -10.09 -1.93
CA ILE A 74 0.80 -10.17 -0.60
C ILE A 74 -0.18 -9.82 0.52
N LEU A 75 -1.02 -8.80 0.34
CA LEU A 75 -2.05 -8.45 1.33
C LEU A 75 -3.06 -9.59 1.50
N MET A 76 -3.49 -10.21 0.41
CA MET A 76 -4.36 -11.39 0.45
C MET A 76 -3.66 -12.57 1.16
N ASP A 77 -2.38 -12.80 0.90
CA ASP A 77 -1.58 -13.86 1.54
C ASP A 77 -1.49 -13.67 3.06
N ILE A 78 -1.30 -12.44 3.52
CA ILE A 78 -1.25 -12.11 4.95
C ILE A 78 -2.58 -12.46 5.61
N PHE A 79 -3.69 -12.08 5.00
CA PHE A 79 -5.01 -12.40 5.52
C PHE A 79 -5.25 -13.92 5.53
N GLU A 80 -4.89 -14.62 4.46
CA GLU A 80 -5.09 -16.06 4.34
C GLU A 80 -4.22 -16.84 5.33
N SER A 81 -2.96 -16.44 5.48
CA SER A 81 -2.07 -17.00 6.50
C SER A 81 -2.60 -16.76 7.91
N ALA A 82 -3.17 -15.59 8.19
CA ALA A 82 -3.78 -15.30 9.48
C ALA A 82 -5.04 -16.14 9.75
N ALA A 83 -5.90 -16.30 8.75
CA ALA A 83 -7.17 -17.02 8.85
C ALA A 83 -6.96 -18.53 9.07
N TYR A 84 -6.08 -19.15 8.29
CA TYR A 84 -5.87 -20.60 8.32
C TYR A 84 -4.60 -21.05 9.08
N ARG A 85 -3.80 -20.09 9.57
CA ARG A 85 -2.61 -20.34 10.41
C ARG A 85 -1.55 -21.21 9.75
N HIS A 86 -1.39 -21.07 8.44
CA HIS A 86 -0.34 -21.75 7.67
C HIS A 86 0.42 -20.78 6.76
N ARG A 87 1.57 -21.23 6.26
CA ARG A 87 2.31 -20.53 5.21
C ARG A 87 1.52 -20.63 3.89
N VAL A 88 1.36 -19.51 3.20
CA VAL A 88 0.75 -19.46 1.87
C VAL A 88 1.83 -19.60 0.81
N GLU A 89 1.57 -20.40 -0.23
CA GLU A 89 2.43 -20.50 -1.41
C GLU A 89 2.10 -19.35 -2.37
N VAL A 90 3.14 -18.66 -2.84
CA VAL A 90 3.02 -17.55 -3.78
C VAL A 90 3.59 -17.93 -5.16
N PRO A 91 2.96 -17.51 -6.28
CA PRO A 91 1.69 -16.79 -6.35
C PRO A 91 0.49 -17.65 -5.91
N GLN A 92 -0.57 -17.01 -5.43
CA GLN A 92 -1.80 -17.71 -5.02
C GLN A 92 -2.44 -18.44 -6.19
N LYS A 93 -2.88 -19.68 -5.96
CA LYS A 93 -3.64 -20.46 -6.95
C LYS A 93 -5.06 -19.93 -7.14
N ASP A 94 -5.69 -19.48 -6.05
CA ASP A 94 -7.03 -18.90 -6.04
C ASP A 94 -6.92 -17.42 -5.65
N ARG A 95 -7.22 -16.53 -6.59
CA ARG A 95 -7.17 -15.07 -6.43
C ARG A 95 -8.56 -14.44 -6.26
N SER A 96 -9.56 -15.25 -5.89
CA SER A 96 -10.89 -14.74 -5.57
C SER A 96 -10.86 -13.87 -4.31
N HIS A 97 -11.89 -13.03 -4.11
CA HIS A 97 -11.93 -12.12 -2.98
C HIS A 97 -12.00 -12.92 -1.64
N PRO A 98 -10.95 -12.89 -0.79
CA PRO A 98 -10.83 -13.83 0.33
C PRO A 98 -11.98 -13.69 1.34
N LEU A 99 -12.41 -12.45 1.63
CA LEU A 99 -13.53 -12.22 2.55
C LEU A 99 -14.87 -12.79 2.04
N LEU A 100 -15.14 -12.79 0.72
CA LEU A 100 -16.39 -13.34 0.20
C LEU A 100 -16.41 -14.85 0.33
N ARG A 101 -15.30 -15.50 -0.04
CA ARG A 101 -15.09 -16.95 0.11
C ARG A 101 -15.23 -17.39 1.57
N TRP A 102 -14.65 -16.66 2.52
CA TRP A 102 -14.75 -17.01 3.94
C TRP A 102 -16.14 -16.83 4.52
N ARG A 103 -16.89 -15.83 4.05
CA ARG A 103 -18.30 -15.67 4.44
C ARG A 103 -19.11 -16.87 3.98
N GLU A 104 -18.95 -17.30 2.74
CA GLU A 104 -19.61 -18.49 2.22
C GLU A 104 -19.27 -19.74 3.04
N GLN A 105 -17.98 -19.96 3.35
CA GLN A 105 -17.54 -21.08 4.19
C GLN A 105 -18.13 -21.05 5.61
N ALA A 106 -18.40 -19.86 6.13
CA ALA A 106 -19.00 -19.64 7.45
C ALA A 106 -20.54 -19.56 7.42
N ASP A 107 -21.18 -19.84 6.27
CA ASP A 107 -22.62 -19.72 6.05
C ASP A 107 -23.16 -18.30 6.37
N LEU A 108 -22.37 -17.28 6.04
CA LEU A 108 -22.72 -15.87 6.21
C LEU A 108 -23.18 -15.28 4.86
N ALA A 109 -24.34 -14.63 4.88
CA ALA A 109 -24.86 -13.89 3.73
C ALA A 109 -23.88 -12.77 3.28
N LEU A 110 -23.99 -12.32 2.03
CA LEU A 110 -23.22 -11.17 1.55
C LEU A 110 -23.50 -9.91 2.39
N PRO A 111 -22.51 -9.04 2.59
CA PRO A 111 -22.74 -7.76 3.24
C PRO A 111 -23.74 -6.92 2.43
N ALA A 112 -24.55 -6.12 3.13
CA ALA A 112 -25.43 -5.17 2.48
C ALA A 112 -24.61 -4.16 1.67
N ALA A 113 -25.17 -3.69 0.56
CA ALA A 113 -24.54 -2.64 -0.24
C ALA A 113 -24.37 -1.36 0.61
N MET A 114 -23.20 -0.74 0.48
CA MET A 114 -22.87 0.54 1.12
C MET A 114 -22.64 1.61 0.05
N PRO A 115 -22.82 2.89 0.38
CA PRO A 115 -22.47 3.99 -0.53
C PRO A 115 -21.00 3.93 -0.94
N GLY A 116 -20.71 4.25 -2.20
CA GLY A 116 -19.34 4.33 -2.73
C GLY A 116 -18.60 5.61 -2.33
N PRO A 117 -19.22 6.81 -2.38
CA PRO A 117 -18.57 8.04 -1.96
C PRO A 117 -18.21 8.01 -0.47
N CYS A 118 -16.96 8.36 -0.14
CA CYS A 118 -16.44 8.26 1.22
C CYS A 118 -17.28 9.05 2.26
N GLY A 119 -17.74 10.25 1.90
CA GLY A 119 -18.60 11.05 2.79
C GLY A 119 -19.92 10.35 3.12
N GLU A 120 -20.64 9.88 2.10
CA GLU A 120 -21.90 9.13 2.27
C GLU A 120 -21.69 7.80 3.01
N TRP A 121 -20.56 7.14 2.75
CA TRP A 121 -20.17 5.92 3.45
C TRP A 121 -19.96 6.16 4.94
N LEU A 122 -19.24 7.22 5.31
CA LEU A 122 -18.99 7.61 6.71
C LEU A 122 -20.30 7.92 7.43
N GLU A 123 -21.21 8.66 6.81
CA GLU A 123 -22.52 8.96 7.40
C GLU A 123 -23.38 7.71 7.59
N ALA A 124 -23.36 6.78 6.62
CA ALA A 124 -24.03 5.49 6.74
C ALA A 124 -23.42 4.64 7.86
N GLU A 125 -22.10 4.64 7.99
CA GLU A 125 -21.37 3.88 8.98
C GLU A 125 -21.54 4.45 10.39
N ASP A 126 -21.54 5.78 10.56
CA ASP A 126 -21.82 6.44 11.84
C ASP A 126 -23.25 6.14 12.31
N ARG A 127 -24.22 6.09 11.39
CA ARG A 127 -25.58 5.62 11.69
C ARG A 127 -25.58 4.16 12.14
N ARG A 128 -24.89 3.27 11.42
CA ARG A 128 -24.80 1.83 11.75
C ARG A 128 -24.16 1.59 13.11
N LEU A 129 -23.16 2.40 13.47
CA LEU A 129 -22.43 2.32 14.74
C LEU A 129 -23.10 3.08 15.90
N GLY A 130 -24.20 3.80 15.64
CA GLY A 130 -24.89 4.61 16.65
C GLY A 130 -24.10 5.84 17.11
N ARG A 131 -23.19 6.35 16.28
CA ARG A 131 -22.36 7.53 16.58
C ARG A 131 -23.04 8.85 16.22
N VAL A 132 -24.19 8.79 15.57
CA VAL A 132 -25.02 9.97 15.34
C VAL A 132 -25.62 10.41 16.67
N SER A 133 -25.03 11.45 17.25
CA SER A 133 -25.60 12.09 18.44
C SER A 133 -26.98 12.65 18.07
N LEU A 134 -28.01 12.21 18.82
CA LEU A 134 -29.26 12.95 18.98
C LEU A 134 -28.92 14.26 19.71
N LEU A 135 -28.44 15.26 18.98
CA LEU A 135 -28.48 16.64 19.45
C LEU A 135 -29.67 17.31 18.77
N ALA A 136 -30.73 17.42 19.58
CA ALA A 136 -31.80 18.38 19.48
C ALA A 136 -31.28 19.83 19.53
#